data_AF-A0A2H0QPA4-F1
#
_entry.id   AF-A0A2H0QPA4-F1
#
_cell.length_a   1.000
_cell.length_b   1.000
_cell.length_c   1.000
_cell.angle_alpha   90.00
_cell.angle_beta   90.00
_cell.angle_gamma   90.00
#
_symmetry.space_group_name_H-M   'P 1'
#
loop_
_entity.id
_entity.type
_entity.pdbx_description
1 polymer ?
#
loop_
_entity_poly.entity_id
_entity_poly.type
_entity_poly.pdbx_seq_one_letter_code
_entity_poly.pdbx_strand_id
1 'polypeptide(L)' 'MLGGFSGAYTAGTYTSCYFSDSTGQATTDDGQATLETDADMKLSGTYSGWDFATIWEILAGGYPSHR' A
#
# COMPACT_ATOMS: atom_id res chain seq x y z
N MET A 1 19.19 -6.18 3.37
CA MET A 1 17.78 -6.29 2.96
C MET A 1 17.08 -5.06 3.50
N LEU A 2 16.75 -4.09 2.64
CA LEU A 2 15.85 -2.99 2.98
C LEU A 2 14.46 -3.43 2.49
N GLY A 3 13.49 -3.52 3.40
CA GLY A 3 12.10 -3.80 3.06
C GLY A 3 11.50 -2.60 2.34
N GLY A 4 10.83 -2.84 1.22
CA GLY A 4 10.18 -1.78 0.43
C GLY A 4 9.07 -1.04 1.18
N PHE A 5 8.45 -1.71 2.17
CA PHE A 5 7.46 -1.13 3.07
C PHE A 5 8.06 -0.63 4.38
N SER A 6 9.05 -1.34 4.92
CA SER A 6 9.69 -1.02 6.21
C SER A 6 11.22 -1.02 6.10
N GLY A 7 11.85 0.11 6.45
CA GLY A 7 13.31 0.27 6.36
C GLY A 7 14.11 -0.68 7.26
N ALA A 8 13.44 -1.31 8.24
CA ALA A 8 13.96 -2.42 9.04
C ALA A 8 12.81 -3.41 9.29
N TYR A 9 13.10 -4.71 9.14
CA TYR A 9 12.15 -5.76 9.51
C TYR A 9 11.84 -5.63 11.00
N THR A 10 10.62 -5.20 11.32
CA THR A 10 10.18 -5.03 12.69
C THR A 10 9.08 -6.05 12.95
N ALA A 11 9.22 -6.85 14.02
CA ALA A 11 8.20 -7.82 14.35
C ALA A 11 6.90 -7.08 14.72
N GLY A 12 5.85 -7.31 13.94
CA GLY A 12 4.55 -6.66 14.09
C GLY A 12 3.49 -7.36 13.27
N THR A 13 2.22 -7.10 13.58
CA THR A 13 1.10 -7.54 12.73
C THR A 13 0.74 -6.40 11.79
N TYR A 14 1.01 -6.62 10.51
CA TYR A 14 0.66 -5.69 9.44
C TYR A 14 -0.43 -6.33 8.60
N THR A 15 -1.59 -5.68 8.51
CA THR A 15 -2.77 -6.19 7.83
C THR A 15 -3.31 -5.13 6.88
N SER A 16 -3.64 -5.52 5.66
CA SER A 16 -4.16 -4.61 4.63
C SER A 16 -3.23 -3.39 4.40
N CYS A 17 -1.93 -3.63 4.41
CA CYS A 17 -0.90 -2.65 4.10
C CYS A 17 -0.48 -2.83 2.63
N TYR A 18 -0.38 -1.72 1.91
CA TYR A 18 -0.08 -1.68 0.48
C TYR A 18 0.98 -0.62 0.23
N PHE A 19 1.90 -0.88 -0.69
CA PHE A 19 2.92 0.09 -1.09
C PHE A 19 3.25 -0.05 -2.57
N SER A 20 3.69 1.04 -3.18
CA SER A 20 4.25 1.03 -4.53
C SER A 20 5.72 1.41 -4.50
N ASP A 21 6.51 0.74 -5.32
CA ASP A 21 7.90 1.10 -5.54
C ASP A 21 8.07 1.71 -6.94
N SER A 22 8.14 3.04 -6.98
CA SER A 22 8.41 3.79 -8.21
C SER A 22 9.90 3.79 -8.61
N THR A 23 10.78 3.32 -7.72
CA THR A 23 12.24 3.33 -7.92
C THR A 23 12.81 1.99 -8.38
N GLY A 24 12.02 0.91 -8.30
CA GLY A 24 12.47 -0.45 -8.59
C GLY A 24 13.48 -1.00 -7.58
N GLN A 25 13.60 -0.38 -6.41
CA GLN A 25 14.55 -0.73 -5.35
C GLN A 25 13.94 -1.58 -4.23
N ALA A 26 12.65 -1.88 -4.27
CA ALA A 26 12.01 -2.86 -3.40
C ALA A 26 12.55 -4.25 -3.76
N THR A 27 13.61 -4.64 -3.07
CA THR A 27 14.31 -5.91 -3.34
C THR A 27 13.54 -7.15 -2.88
N THR A 28 12.58 -6.98 -1.97
CA THR A 28 11.75 -8.06 -1.42
C THR A 28 10.48 -7.48 -0.80
N ASP A 29 9.33 -8.06 -1.14
CA ASP A 29 8.17 -8.06 -0.25
C ASP A 29 8.59 -8.85 1.00
N ASP A 30 8.68 -8.17 2.13
CA ASP A 30 9.03 -8.74 3.44
C ASP A 30 7.84 -9.46 4.09
N GLY A 31 6.73 -9.60 3.34
CA GLY A 31 5.47 -10.19 3.77
C GLY A 31 4.66 -9.28 4.69
N GLN A 32 5.11 -8.03 4.89
CA GLN A 32 4.46 -7.07 5.77
C GLN A 32 3.43 -6.20 5.03
N ALA A 33 3.59 -6.03 3.72
CA ALA A 33 2.66 -5.26 2.90
C ALA A 33 2.68 -5.77 1.45
N THR A 34 1.57 -5.63 0.75
CA THR A 34 1.47 -6.04 -0.65
C THR A 34 2.10 -4.97 -1.55
N LEU A 35 3.06 -5.38 -2.38
CA LEU A 35 3.63 -4.52 -3.42
C LEU A 35 2.64 -4.41 -4.58
N GLU A 36 2.24 -3.18 -4.89
CA GLU A 36 1.31 -2.85 -5.95
C GLU A 36 1.93 -1.83 -6.93
N THR A 37 1.38 -1.74 -8.13
CA THR A 37 1.80 -0.69 -9.06
C THR A 37 1.27 0.68 -8.64
N ASP A 38 1.89 1.75 -9.13
CA ASP A 38 1.39 3.11 -8.92
C ASP A 38 -0.05 3.29 -9.44
N ALA A 39 -0.42 2.57 -10.51
CA ALA A 39 -1.76 2.60 -11.06
C ALA A 39 -2.75 1.87 -10.14
N ASP A 40 -2.36 0.71 -9.60
CA ASP A 40 -3.21 -0.10 -8.72
C ASP A 40 -3.41 0.55 -7.36
N MET A 41 -2.42 1.29 -6.84
CA MET A 41 -2.56 2.12 -5.62
C MET A 41 -3.61 3.24 -5.76
N LYS A 42 -4.13 3.49 -6.98
CA LYS A 42 -5.18 4.49 -7.25
C LYS A 42 -6.55 3.83 -7.47
N LEU A 43 -6.65 2.52 -7.30
CA LEU A 43 -7.90 1.76 -7.44
C LEU A 43 -8.39 1.33 -6.06
N SER A 44 -9.65 1.62 -5.74
CA SER A 44 -10.26 1.22 -4.47
C SER A 44 -10.30 -0.30 -4.29
N GLY A 45 -10.39 -1.06 -5.40
CA GLY A 45 -10.39 -2.53 -5.40
C GLY A 45 -9.09 -3.16 -4.90
N THR A 46 -7.99 -2.42 -4.85
CA THR A 46 -6.69 -2.88 -4.35
C THR A 46 -6.70 -3.04 -2.84
N TYR A 47 -7.48 -2.22 -2.14
CA TYR A 47 -7.45 -2.11 -0.68
C TYR A 47 -8.52 -2.97 -0.01
N SER A 48 -8.16 -4.21 0.31
CA SER A 48 -9.05 -5.14 1.02
C SER A 48 -9.29 -4.69 2.46
N GLY A 49 -10.57 -4.57 2.84
CA GLY A 49 -10.99 -4.15 4.18
C GLY A 49 -11.06 -2.63 4.39
N TRP A 50 -10.75 -1.83 3.37
CA TRP A 50 -10.92 -0.38 3.41
C TRP A 50 -12.36 0.00 3.00
N ASP A 51 -12.99 0.92 3.73
CA ASP A 51 -14.34 1.40 3.44
C ASP A 51 -14.29 2.66 2.57
N PHE A 52 -14.45 2.51 1.25
CA PHE A 52 -14.60 3.63 0.31
C PHE A 52 -16.05 4.11 0.14
N ALA A 53 -17.02 3.45 0.77
CA ALA A 53 -18.40 3.94 0.79
C ALA A 53 -18.55 5.06 1.81
N THR A 54 -17.78 5.01 2.90
CA THR A 54 -17.83 6.04 3.93
C THR A 54 -16.46 6.61 4.29
N ILE A 55 -15.44 5.86 4.67
CA ILE A 55 -14.26 6.46 5.33
C ILE A 55 -13.25 7.07 4.36
N TRP A 56 -12.97 6.37 3.27
CA TRP A 56 -11.91 6.69 2.34
C TRP A 56 -12.46 7.20 1.01
N GLU A 57 -11.71 8.08 0.37
CA GLU A 57 -11.98 8.50 -1.00
C GLU A 57 -10.71 8.46 -1.84
N ILE A 58 -10.88 8.31 -3.15
CA ILE A 58 -9.81 8.46 -4.13
C ILE A 58 -10.22 9.58 -5.07
N LEU A 59 -9.58 10.74 -4.93
CA LEU A 59 -9.74 11.84 -5.87
C LEU A 59 -9.08 11.47 -7.21
N ALA A 60 -9.57 12.02 -8.31
CA ALA A 60 -9.16 11.63 -9.67
C ALA A 60 -7.63 11.60 -9.83
N GLY A 61 -7.06 10.39 -9.99
CA GLY A 61 -5.62 10.15 -10.16
C GLY A 61 -4.78 10.24 -8.88
N GLY A 62 -5.40 10.46 -7.73
CA GLY A 62 -4.78 10.48 -6.41
C GLY A 62 -4.77 9.11 -5.73
N TYR A 63 -4.22 9.09 -4.52
CA TYR A 63 -4.23 7.93 -3.63
C TYR A 63 -5.39 8.05 -2.63
N PRO A 64 -5.73 6.96 -1.91
CA PRO A 64 -6.71 7.03 -0.83
C PRO A 64 -6.38 8.11 0.20
N SER A 65 -7.35 8.96 0.47
CA SER A 65 -7.34 9.94 1.55
C SER A 65 -8.58 9.77 2.41
N HIS A 66 -8.48 10.14 3.69
CA HIS A 66 -9.66 10.28 4.53
C HIS A 66 -10.45 11.50 4.07
N ARG A 67 -11.79 11.35 4.00
CA ARG A 67 -12.73 12.44 3.67
C ARG A 67 -12.75 13.58 4.69
#